data_AF-A0A354GBK3-F1
#
_entry.id   AF-A0A354GBK3-F1
#
_cell.length_a   1.000
_cell.length_b   1.000
_cell.length_c   1.000
_cell.angle_alpha   90.00
_cell.angle_beta   90.00
_cell.angle_gamma   90.00
#
_symmetry.space_group_name_H-M   'P 1'
#
loop_
_entity.id
_entity.type
_entity.pdbx_description
1 polymer ?
#
loop_
_entity_poly.entity_id
_entity_poly.type
_entity_poly.pdbx_seq_one_letter_code
_entity_poly.pdbx_strand_id
1 'polypeptide(L)'
;MKQLTLLLLAGIILINSMSCYRNIDELESQYEKDKKVALTDGTDVPQSDAEIVEADSLALAIIFSPGDSINSVTKNVTLPLKGNNDCDISWYSNKPVTISSTGTVRQPDKGAGDEKVQLSATITKGSSRVFKDFNLIVKEGDFPYIQNYITYIINEANEIEVSDFDSNMGNTVIISSMILNRSVEVIGYRAFANAEYITSIQIPSGIKKINNGAFNNCSSMTSISIPDSVTSIGNYAFYGCTELSSITIPQNVTIIGNDAFYACSSLKNIYIKTSVAPSISVNAFDGVSKCTLHIKSGATGFTILPWSDTSKITIVSDL
;
A
#
# COMPACT_ATOMS: atom_id res chain seq x y z
N MET A 1 -12.77 -34.11 33.67
CA MET A 1 -13.30 -35.05 34.69
C MET A 1 -13.18 -34.44 36.09
N LYS A 2 -14.18 -33.65 36.50
CA LYS A 2 -14.55 -33.27 37.89
C LYS A 2 -15.48 -32.03 37.84
N GLN A 3 -16.60 -32.19 37.16
CA GLN A 3 -17.83 -31.42 37.42
C GLN A 3 -19.08 -32.25 37.10
N LEU A 4 -18.88 -33.57 36.97
CA LEU A 4 -19.90 -34.59 36.78
C LEU A 4 -20.12 -35.29 38.14
N THR A 5 -20.43 -34.54 39.20
CA THR A 5 -20.70 -35.12 40.53
C THR A 5 -21.47 -34.19 41.48
N LEU A 6 -22.14 -33.16 40.95
CA LEU A 6 -22.86 -32.19 41.79
C LEU A 6 -24.24 -31.84 41.21
N LEU A 7 -25.00 -32.84 40.78
CA LEU A 7 -26.46 -32.72 40.55
C LEU A 7 -27.22 -34.04 40.82
N LEU A 8 -26.53 -35.12 41.18
CA LEU A 8 -27.13 -36.39 41.60
C LEU A 8 -27.59 -36.43 43.08
N LEU A 9 -27.35 -35.36 43.85
CA LEU A 9 -27.75 -35.30 45.27
C LEU A 9 -29.07 -34.55 45.55
N ALA A 10 -29.71 -33.93 44.56
CA ALA A 10 -31.04 -33.34 44.73
C ALA A 10 -32.19 -34.37 44.59
N GLY A 11 -31.88 -35.61 44.19
CA GLY A 11 -32.88 -36.63 43.85
C GLY A 11 -33.28 -37.63 44.94
N ILE A 12 -32.74 -37.58 46.16
CA ILE A 12 -32.95 -38.65 47.16
C ILE A 12 -33.41 -38.15 48.56
N ILE A 13 -33.69 -36.86 48.75
CA ILE A 13 -34.22 -36.36 50.04
C ILE A 13 -35.60 -35.73 49.83
N LEU A 14 -36.59 -36.59 49.54
CA LEU A 14 -38.00 -36.42 49.90
C LEU A 14 -38.77 -37.72 49.64
N ILE A 15 -38.26 -38.84 50.16
CA ILE A 15 -39.05 -40.05 50.40
C ILE A 15 -39.18 -40.18 51.90
N ASN A 16 -40.22 -39.55 52.46
CA ASN A 16 -41.05 -40.08 53.56
C ASN A 16 -41.95 -38.99 54.14
N SER A 17 -43.08 -38.75 53.48
CA SER A 17 -44.38 -38.82 54.16
C SER A 17 -45.52 -38.59 53.16
N MET A 18 -46.47 -39.53 53.19
CA MET A 18 -47.83 -39.42 52.66
C MET A 18 -48.04 -39.58 51.14
N SER A 19 -48.40 -40.82 50.79
CA SER A 19 -49.58 -41.19 49.99
C SER A 19 -49.80 -40.47 48.66
N CYS A 20 -49.35 -41.10 47.58
CA CYS A 20 -50.22 -41.76 46.58
C CYS A 20 -49.34 -42.30 45.44
N TYR A 21 -49.56 -43.56 45.07
CA TYR A 21 -49.02 -44.14 43.84
C TYR A 21 -49.43 -43.25 42.66
N ARG A 22 -48.48 -42.52 42.06
CA ARG A 22 -48.61 -42.10 40.66
C ARG A 22 -48.02 -43.18 39.80
N ASN A 23 -48.80 -43.60 38.81
CA ASN A 23 -48.46 -44.65 37.88
C ASN A 23 -47.15 -44.28 37.15
N ILE A 24 -46.25 -45.23 36.90
CA ILE A 24 -44.98 -44.95 36.20
C ILE A 24 -45.27 -44.36 34.81
N ASP A 25 -46.37 -44.80 34.18
CA ASP A 25 -46.86 -44.24 32.91
C ASP A 25 -47.29 -42.77 33.02
N GLU A 26 -47.77 -42.30 34.18
CA GLU A 26 -48.09 -40.89 34.42
C GLU A 26 -46.83 -40.04 34.67
N LEU A 27 -45.77 -40.62 35.23
CA LEU A 27 -44.48 -39.96 35.43
C LEU A 27 -43.69 -39.86 34.12
N GLU A 28 -43.71 -40.89 33.27
CA GLU A 28 -43.13 -40.83 31.92
C GLU A 28 -43.94 -39.90 31.01
N SER A 29 -45.28 -39.90 31.12
CA SER A 29 -46.13 -38.95 30.40
C SER A 29 -45.91 -37.51 30.89
N GLN A 30 -45.69 -37.29 32.18
CA GLN A 30 -45.34 -35.97 32.72
C GLN A 30 -43.92 -35.54 32.31
N TYR A 31 -42.93 -36.45 32.28
CA TYR A 31 -41.58 -36.15 31.81
C TYR A 31 -41.54 -35.84 30.30
N GLU A 32 -42.27 -36.57 29.46
CA GLU A 32 -42.40 -36.26 28.03
C GLU A 32 -43.29 -35.04 27.77
N LYS A 33 -44.25 -34.74 28.67
CA LYS A 33 -45.02 -33.48 28.64
C LYS A 33 -44.16 -32.30 29.06
N ASP A 34 -43.29 -32.42 30.05
CA ASP A 34 -42.35 -31.39 30.49
C ASP A 34 -41.20 -31.19 29.49
N LYS A 35 -40.78 -32.26 28.80
CA LYS A 35 -39.85 -32.22 27.65
C LYS A 35 -40.49 -31.59 26.40
N LYS A 36 -41.80 -31.75 26.20
CA LYS A 36 -42.57 -31.02 25.17
C LYS A 36 -42.89 -29.58 25.57
N VAL A 37 -43.07 -29.26 26.84
CA VAL A 37 -43.23 -27.88 27.34
C VAL A 37 -41.91 -27.09 27.21
N ALA A 38 -40.76 -27.77 27.16
CA ALA A 38 -39.47 -27.17 26.81
C ALA A 38 -39.22 -27.02 25.29
N LEU A 39 -40.13 -27.48 24.42
CA LEU A 39 -40.01 -27.41 22.96
C LEU A 39 -41.34 -27.01 22.32
N THR A 40 -42.01 -25.99 22.85
CA THR A 40 -43.13 -25.32 22.18
C THR A 40 -43.11 -23.82 22.48
N ASP A 41 -42.19 -23.09 21.86
CA ASP A 41 -42.47 -21.80 21.22
C ASP A 41 -41.22 -21.39 20.43
N GLY A 42 -41.40 -20.85 19.23
CA GLY A 42 -40.34 -20.21 18.45
C GLY A 42 -39.99 -18.85 19.04
N THR A 43 -39.61 -18.80 20.32
CA THR A 43 -39.17 -17.60 21.01
C THR A 43 -37.71 -17.74 21.39
N ASP A 44 -36.87 -16.90 20.77
CA ASP A 44 -35.58 -16.48 21.32
C ASP A 44 -35.68 -16.33 22.84
N VAL A 45 -34.95 -17.16 23.59
CA VAL A 45 -34.53 -16.72 24.92
C VAL A 45 -33.70 -15.45 24.66
N PRO A 46 -33.96 -14.30 25.32
CA PRO A 46 -33.08 -13.15 25.16
C PRO A 46 -31.70 -13.58 25.65
N GLN A 47 -30.78 -13.88 24.74
CA GLN A 47 -29.39 -14.09 25.11
C GLN A 47 -28.93 -12.79 25.77
N SER A 48 -28.41 -12.90 26.99
CA SER A 48 -27.87 -11.74 27.67
C SER A 48 -26.74 -11.14 26.82
N ASP A 49 -26.50 -9.83 26.94
CA ASP A 49 -25.39 -9.17 26.24
C ASP A 49 -24.05 -9.90 26.47
N ALA A 50 -23.87 -10.52 27.65
CA ALA A 50 -22.69 -11.32 27.99
C ALA A 50 -22.60 -12.64 27.18
N GLU A 51 -23.71 -13.35 27.01
CA GLU A 51 -23.77 -14.56 26.18
C GLU A 51 -23.60 -14.24 24.70
N ILE A 52 -24.14 -13.09 24.25
CA ILE A 52 -24.00 -12.59 22.88
C ILE A 52 -22.51 -12.29 22.56
N VAL A 53 -21.80 -11.55 23.41
CA VAL A 53 -20.38 -11.23 23.16
C VAL A 53 -19.48 -12.48 23.20
N GLU A 54 -19.79 -13.48 24.04
CA GLU A 54 -19.07 -14.75 24.07
C GLU A 54 -19.33 -15.59 22.81
N ALA A 55 -20.59 -15.69 22.37
CA ALA A 55 -20.94 -16.40 21.14
C ALA A 55 -20.28 -15.77 19.90
N ASP A 56 -20.32 -14.44 19.78
CA ASP A 56 -19.63 -13.72 18.70
C ASP A 56 -18.11 -13.83 18.81
N SER A 57 -17.54 -13.79 20.03
CA SER A 57 -16.12 -14.04 20.24
C SER A 57 -15.71 -15.42 19.75
N LEU A 58 -16.46 -16.48 20.06
CA LEU A 58 -16.18 -17.84 19.58
C LEU A 58 -16.22 -17.94 18.05
N ALA A 59 -17.22 -17.32 17.42
CA ALA A 59 -17.39 -17.33 15.97
C ALA A 59 -16.43 -16.41 15.20
N LEU A 60 -15.88 -15.37 15.85
CA LEU A 60 -15.04 -14.36 15.19
C LEU A 60 -13.78 -14.99 14.59
N ALA A 61 -13.58 -14.75 13.31
CA ALA A 61 -12.39 -15.16 12.57
C ALA A 61 -11.86 -14.01 11.72
N ILE A 62 -10.54 -14.00 11.51
CA ILE A 62 -9.90 -13.17 10.50
C ILE A 62 -10.09 -13.85 9.15
N ILE A 63 -10.46 -13.08 8.14
CA ILE A 63 -10.66 -13.60 6.78
C ILE A 63 -9.38 -13.32 5.99
N PHE A 64 -8.74 -14.38 5.51
CA PHE A 64 -7.51 -14.33 4.74
C PHE A 64 -7.79 -14.34 3.24
N SER A 65 -6.92 -13.67 2.47
CA SER A 65 -6.91 -13.77 1.01
C SER A 65 -6.57 -15.20 0.57
N PRO A 66 -6.97 -15.64 -0.64
CA PRO A 66 -6.60 -16.96 -1.15
C PRO A 66 -5.09 -17.20 -1.12
N GLY A 67 -4.68 -18.32 -0.53
CA GLY A 67 -3.28 -18.71 -0.33
C GLY A 67 -2.66 -18.26 1.01
N ASP A 68 -3.29 -17.32 1.71
CA ASP A 68 -2.82 -16.86 3.02
C ASP A 68 -3.45 -17.68 4.16
N SER A 69 -2.79 -17.64 5.32
CA SER A 69 -3.27 -18.23 6.56
C SER A 69 -2.71 -17.47 7.76
N ILE A 70 -3.15 -17.81 8.97
CA ILE A 70 -2.63 -17.22 10.21
C ILE A 70 -1.11 -17.38 10.37
N ASN A 71 -0.50 -18.40 9.76
CA ASN A 71 0.95 -18.65 9.82
C ASN A 71 1.70 -18.16 8.56
N SER A 72 1.00 -17.56 7.60
CA SER A 72 1.58 -17.08 6.36
C SER A 72 0.69 -16.02 5.74
N VAL A 73 0.90 -14.77 6.15
CA VAL A 73 0.18 -13.61 5.64
C VAL A 73 1.08 -12.85 4.68
N THR A 74 0.60 -12.66 3.45
CA THR A 74 1.30 -11.92 2.38
C THR A 74 0.43 -10.82 1.79
N LYS A 75 -0.87 -10.84 2.05
CA LYS A 75 -1.88 -9.93 1.51
C LYS A 75 -2.71 -9.32 2.64
N ASN A 76 -3.47 -8.29 2.31
CA ASN A 76 -4.44 -7.70 3.23
C ASN A 76 -5.37 -8.77 3.80
N VAL A 77 -5.64 -8.63 5.11
CA VAL A 77 -6.62 -9.43 5.83
C VAL A 77 -7.90 -8.63 6.00
N THR A 78 -9.05 -9.30 6.05
CA THR A 78 -10.31 -8.64 6.37
C THR A 78 -10.64 -8.85 7.83
N LEU A 79 -10.86 -7.74 8.53
CA LEU A 79 -11.17 -7.68 9.96
C LEU A 79 -12.66 -7.29 10.12
N PRO A 80 -13.54 -8.21 10.56
CA PRO A 80 -14.95 -7.90 10.74
C PRO A 80 -15.17 -6.78 11.77
N LEU A 81 -16.05 -5.83 11.44
CA LEU A 81 -16.48 -4.78 12.36
C LEU A 81 -17.79 -5.13 13.10
N LYS A 82 -18.42 -6.24 12.69
CA LYS A 82 -19.67 -6.76 13.24
C LYS A 82 -19.56 -8.26 13.50
N GLY A 83 -20.12 -8.70 14.62
CA GLY A 83 -20.32 -10.12 14.93
C GLY A 83 -21.62 -10.66 14.32
N ASN A 84 -21.79 -11.98 14.36
CA ASN A 84 -22.96 -12.65 13.78
C ASN A 84 -24.26 -12.31 14.55
N ASN A 85 -24.15 -11.93 15.82
CA ASN A 85 -25.23 -11.53 16.70
C ASN A 85 -25.23 -10.00 16.94
N ASP A 86 -24.69 -9.24 15.98
CA ASP A 86 -24.66 -7.77 15.96
C ASP A 86 -23.90 -7.15 17.16
N CYS A 87 -22.83 -7.80 17.62
CA CYS A 87 -21.82 -7.10 18.41
C CYS A 87 -21.05 -6.11 17.54
N ASP A 88 -20.66 -4.97 18.12
CA ASP A 88 -19.65 -4.09 17.55
C ASP A 88 -18.26 -4.64 17.84
N ILE A 89 -17.39 -4.63 16.82
CA ILE A 89 -16.02 -5.13 16.91
C ILE A 89 -15.04 -4.01 16.54
N SER A 90 -14.10 -3.74 17.43
CA SER A 90 -12.96 -2.87 17.15
C SER A 90 -11.64 -3.64 17.24
N TRP A 91 -10.63 -3.21 16.48
CA TRP A 91 -9.37 -3.92 16.33
C TRP A 91 -8.18 -3.07 16.76
N TYR A 92 -7.29 -3.71 17.51
CA TYR A 92 -5.97 -3.20 17.86
C TYR A 92 -4.89 -4.09 17.25
N SER A 93 -3.78 -3.48 16.83
CA SER A 93 -2.58 -4.18 16.37
C SER A 93 -1.40 -3.76 17.22
N ASN A 94 -0.62 -4.71 17.71
CA ASN A 94 0.64 -4.41 18.39
C ASN A 94 1.74 -3.93 17.42
N LYS A 95 1.54 -4.09 16.11
CA LYS A 95 2.44 -3.66 15.04
C LYS A 95 1.65 -3.02 13.90
N PRO A 96 1.13 -1.80 14.11
CA PRO A 96 0.21 -1.15 13.16
C PRO A 96 0.84 -0.83 11.80
N VAL A 97 2.17 -0.80 11.72
CA VAL A 97 2.90 -0.64 10.44
C VAL A 97 2.82 -1.91 9.59
N THR A 98 2.91 -3.09 10.20
CA THR A 98 2.90 -4.39 9.51
C THR A 98 1.48 -4.86 9.21
N ILE A 99 0.56 -4.75 10.17
CA ILE A 99 -0.87 -4.91 9.94
C ILE A 99 -1.60 -3.78 10.66
N SER A 100 -2.23 -2.91 9.89
CA SER A 100 -3.07 -1.82 10.43
C SER A 100 -4.36 -2.33 11.08
N SER A 101 -5.04 -1.49 11.86
CA SER A 101 -6.35 -1.80 12.44
C SER A 101 -7.47 -1.99 11.41
N THR A 102 -7.24 -1.64 10.14
CA THR A 102 -8.18 -1.88 9.02
C THR A 102 -7.83 -3.13 8.23
N GLY A 103 -6.78 -3.87 8.62
CA GLY A 103 -6.37 -5.11 7.95
C GLY A 103 -5.45 -4.92 6.74
N THR A 104 -5.01 -3.69 6.45
CA THR A 104 -3.95 -3.45 5.45
C THR A 104 -2.64 -4.05 5.96
N VAL A 105 -2.01 -4.87 5.12
CA VAL A 105 -0.75 -5.57 5.43
C VAL A 105 0.40 -4.94 4.65
N ARG A 106 1.48 -4.61 5.35
CA ARG A 106 2.78 -4.28 4.79
C ARG A 106 3.75 -5.40 5.17
N GLN A 107 4.23 -6.15 4.18
CA GLN A 107 5.25 -7.16 4.43
C GLN A 107 6.57 -6.51 4.91
N PRO A 108 7.34 -7.16 5.80
CA PRO A 108 8.71 -6.76 6.11
C PRO A 108 9.59 -6.69 4.87
N ASP A 109 10.65 -5.89 4.93
CA ASP A 109 11.62 -5.81 3.84
C ASP A 109 12.39 -7.15 3.71
N LYS A 110 12.78 -7.50 2.49
CA LYS A 110 13.51 -8.72 2.17
C LYS A 110 14.78 -8.83 3.00
N GLY A 111 14.94 -9.95 3.71
CA GLY A 111 16.07 -10.20 4.61
C GLY A 111 15.85 -9.76 6.05
N ALA A 112 14.76 -9.03 6.35
CA ALA A 112 14.36 -8.73 7.73
C ALA A 112 13.76 -9.96 8.44
N GLY A 113 13.34 -10.98 7.68
CA GLY A 113 12.68 -12.18 8.17
C GLY A 113 11.19 -11.98 8.47
N ASP A 114 10.52 -13.09 8.74
CA ASP A 114 9.09 -13.10 9.05
C ASP A 114 8.76 -12.34 10.34
N GLU A 115 7.64 -11.64 10.33
CA GLU A 115 7.20 -10.80 11.44
C GLU A 115 5.96 -11.37 12.14
N LYS A 116 6.04 -11.48 13.47
CA LYS A 116 4.90 -11.86 14.31
C LYS A 116 4.09 -10.64 14.71
N VAL A 117 2.78 -10.68 14.47
CA VAL A 117 1.82 -9.61 14.76
C VAL A 117 0.68 -10.16 15.59
N GLN A 118 0.32 -9.47 16.67
CA GLN A 118 -0.87 -9.78 17.45
C GLN A 118 -1.96 -8.74 17.13
N LEU A 119 -3.10 -9.25 16.68
CA LEU A 119 -4.33 -8.49 16.52
C LEU A 119 -5.28 -8.83 17.68
N SER A 120 -5.78 -7.81 18.36
CA SER A 120 -6.73 -7.95 19.47
C SER A 120 -8.07 -7.36 19.04
N ALA A 121 -9.10 -8.19 18.99
CA ALA A 121 -10.48 -7.78 18.78
C ALA A 121 -11.13 -7.45 20.14
N THR A 122 -11.81 -6.31 20.22
CA THR A 122 -12.72 -5.97 21.32
C THR A 122 -14.15 -6.11 20.81
N ILE A 123 -14.88 -7.09 21.34
CA ILE A 123 -16.27 -7.39 20.99
C ILE A 123 -17.17 -6.77 22.06
N THR A 124 -18.16 -5.99 21.65
CA THR A 124 -19.04 -5.25 22.57
C THR A 124 -20.52 -5.36 22.21
N LYS A 125 -21.37 -5.51 23.24
CA LYS A 125 -22.83 -5.42 23.18
C LYS A 125 -23.32 -4.77 24.48
N GLY A 126 -24.01 -3.65 24.39
CA GLY A 126 -24.42 -2.88 25.56
C GLY A 126 -23.23 -2.55 26.47
N SER A 127 -23.26 -3.00 27.73
CA SER A 127 -22.15 -2.84 28.68
C SER A 127 -21.17 -4.03 28.71
N SER A 128 -21.49 -5.13 28.04
CA SER A 128 -20.67 -6.34 28.02
C SER A 128 -19.55 -6.24 26.99
N ARG A 129 -18.37 -6.77 27.33
CA ARG A 129 -17.20 -6.78 26.45
C ARG A 129 -16.33 -8.01 26.64
N VAL A 130 -15.77 -8.51 25.53
CA VAL A 130 -14.81 -9.63 25.49
C VAL A 130 -13.64 -9.25 24.58
N PHE A 131 -12.46 -9.78 24.87
CA PHE A 131 -11.26 -9.63 24.04
C PHE A 131 -10.88 -10.96 23.41
N LYS A 132 -10.45 -10.93 22.15
CA LYS A 132 -9.92 -12.12 21.45
C LYS A 132 -8.67 -11.77 20.68
N ASP A 133 -7.59 -12.49 20.98
CA ASP A 133 -6.29 -12.29 20.33
C ASP A 133 -6.08 -13.28 19.18
N PHE A 134 -5.46 -12.78 18.11
CA PHE A 134 -5.01 -13.53 16.95
C PHE A 134 -3.52 -13.26 16.74
N ASN A 135 -2.70 -14.30 16.73
CA ASN A 135 -1.26 -14.18 16.51
C ASN A 135 -0.93 -14.61 15.07
N LEU A 136 -0.61 -13.64 14.22
CA LEU A 136 -0.35 -13.81 12.79
C LEU A 136 1.16 -13.82 12.54
N ILE A 137 1.58 -14.54 11.49
CA ILE A 137 2.93 -14.48 10.93
C ILE A 137 2.85 -13.84 9.55
N VAL A 138 3.36 -12.62 9.43
CA VAL A 138 3.52 -11.91 8.16
C VAL A 138 4.84 -12.32 7.54
N LYS A 139 4.80 -12.85 6.32
CA LYS A 139 6.01 -13.27 5.61
C LYS A 139 6.79 -12.06 5.14
N GLU A 140 8.11 -12.15 5.20
CA GLU A 140 8.95 -11.15 4.54
C GLU A 140 8.55 -10.97 3.06
N GLY A 141 8.65 -9.74 2.58
CA GLY A 141 8.31 -9.38 1.22
C GLY A 141 9.45 -9.68 0.25
N ASP A 142 9.13 -9.64 -1.04
CA ASP A 142 10.12 -9.80 -2.10
C ASP A 142 10.97 -8.52 -2.36
N PHE A 143 10.63 -7.41 -1.69
CA PHE A 143 11.26 -6.09 -1.85
C PHE A 143 12.12 -5.71 -0.65
N PRO A 144 13.28 -5.06 -0.81
CA PRO A 144 13.83 -4.55 -2.07
C PRO A 144 14.20 -5.66 -3.06
N TYR A 145 13.79 -5.48 -4.30
CA TYR A 145 14.09 -6.41 -5.40
C TYR A 145 15.23 -5.83 -6.21
N ILE A 146 16.32 -6.57 -6.37
CA ILE A 146 17.49 -6.08 -7.13
C ILE A 146 17.56 -6.84 -8.45
N GLN A 147 17.62 -6.09 -9.55
CA GLN A 147 17.82 -6.65 -10.89
C GLN A 147 18.63 -5.66 -11.72
N ASN A 148 19.65 -6.17 -12.42
CA ASN A 148 20.53 -5.36 -13.28
C ASN A 148 21.08 -4.13 -12.55
N TYR A 149 21.52 -4.30 -11.30
CA TYR A 149 22.08 -3.23 -10.45
C TYR A 149 21.09 -2.14 -10.05
N ILE A 150 19.82 -2.27 -10.43
CA ILE A 150 18.74 -1.38 -10.02
C ILE A 150 18.04 -2.01 -8.82
N THR A 151 17.90 -1.23 -7.76
CA THR A 151 17.07 -1.58 -6.60
C THR A 151 15.66 -1.04 -6.83
N TYR A 152 14.69 -1.94 -6.74
CA TYR A 152 13.26 -1.64 -6.80
C TYR A 152 12.66 -1.80 -5.42
N ILE A 153 11.74 -0.90 -5.04
CA ILE A 153 10.97 -0.93 -3.79
C ILE A 153 9.49 -0.74 -4.07
N ILE A 154 8.65 -0.99 -3.05
CA ILE A 154 7.27 -0.50 -3.02
C ILE A 154 7.26 0.77 -2.18
N ASN A 155 6.88 1.90 -2.78
CA ASN A 155 6.79 3.17 -2.06
C ASN A 155 5.49 3.26 -1.23
N GLU A 156 5.31 4.36 -0.48
CA GLU A 156 4.15 4.56 0.38
C GLU A 156 2.81 4.62 -0.37
N ALA A 157 2.82 4.95 -1.67
CA ALA A 157 1.65 4.94 -2.54
C ALA A 157 1.36 3.54 -3.12
N ASN A 158 2.09 2.51 -2.70
CA ASN A 158 2.04 1.15 -3.23
C ASN A 158 2.37 1.09 -4.74
N GLU A 159 3.25 1.98 -5.22
CA GLU A 159 3.80 1.98 -6.59
C GLU A 159 5.18 1.30 -6.56
N ILE A 160 5.54 0.55 -7.61
CA ILE A 160 6.93 0.07 -7.73
C ILE A 160 7.80 1.23 -8.20
N GLU A 161 8.83 1.49 -7.41
CA GLU A 161 9.76 2.60 -7.57
C GLU A 161 11.19 2.08 -7.75
N VAL A 162 11.90 2.63 -8.72
CA VAL A 162 13.36 2.51 -8.81
C VAL A 162 13.95 3.40 -7.72
N SER A 163 14.54 2.81 -6.67
CA SER A 163 15.02 3.56 -5.51
C SER A 163 16.50 3.86 -5.55
N ASP A 164 17.29 3.01 -6.20
CA ASP A 164 18.74 3.11 -6.21
C ASP A 164 19.35 2.39 -7.42
N PHE A 165 20.58 2.75 -7.75
CA PHE A 165 21.37 2.16 -8.82
C PHE A 165 22.82 2.02 -8.37
N ASP A 166 23.33 0.78 -8.33
CA ASP A 166 24.73 0.52 -8.00
C ASP A 166 25.63 1.00 -9.16
N SER A 167 26.45 2.00 -8.83
CA SER A 167 27.10 2.84 -9.80
C SER A 167 28.33 2.24 -10.48
N ASN A 168 28.53 0.93 -10.36
CA ASN A 168 29.82 0.32 -10.70
C ASN A 168 29.85 -0.41 -12.05
N MET A 169 28.76 -0.50 -12.81
CA MET A 169 28.74 -1.27 -14.07
C MET A 169 27.82 -0.71 -15.17
N GLY A 170 28.41 -0.44 -16.33
CA GLY A 170 27.71 -0.14 -17.59
C GLY A 170 27.40 1.35 -17.80
N ASN A 171 27.62 1.84 -19.02
CA ASN A 171 27.24 3.21 -19.41
C ASN A 171 25.80 3.31 -19.93
N THR A 172 25.16 2.17 -20.22
CA THR A 172 23.78 2.10 -20.72
C THR A 172 22.93 1.33 -19.72
N VAL A 173 21.87 1.97 -19.22
CA VAL A 173 20.96 1.39 -18.22
C VAL A 173 19.59 1.14 -18.82
N ILE A 174 19.00 -0.01 -18.51
CA ILE A 174 17.64 -0.37 -18.93
C ILE A 174 16.80 -0.63 -17.69
N ILE A 175 15.80 0.21 -17.46
CA ILE A 175 14.84 0.01 -16.36
C ILE A 175 13.80 -1.02 -16.82
N SER A 176 13.61 -2.09 -16.05
CA SER A 176 12.60 -3.10 -16.33
C SER A 176 11.19 -2.49 -16.23
N SER A 177 10.30 -2.81 -17.17
CA SER A 177 8.91 -2.33 -17.14
C SER A 177 8.05 -3.04 -16.09
N MET A 178 8.45 -4.25 -15.69
CA MET A 178 7.71 -5.12 -14.79
C MET A 178 8.64 -5.77 -13.77
N ILE A 179 8.24 -5.77 -12.50
CA ILE A 179 8.88 -6.52 -11.41
C ILE A 179 7.81 -7.33 -10.70
N LEU A 180 7.97 -8.65 -10.65
CA LEU A 180 7.03 -9.56 -9.98
C LEU A 180 5.57 -9.35 -10.43
N ASN A 181 5.36 -9.26 -11.75
CA ASN A 181 4.06 -9.04 -12.39
C ASN A 181 3.37 -7.70 -12.04
N ARG A 182 4.11 -6.72 -11.54
CA ARG A 182 3.64 -5.36 -11.30
C ARG A 182 4.43 -4.36 -12.13
N SER A 183 3.76 -3.31 -12.60
CA SER A 183 4.39 -2.27 -13.41
C SER A 183 5.32 -1.40 -12.56
N VAL A 184 6.46 -1.01 -13.13
CA VAL A 184 7.34 0.01 -12.55
C VAL A 184 6.83 1.38 -12.96
N GLU A 185 6.52 2.23 -11.98
CA GLU A 185 5.76 3.46 -12.20
C GLU A 185 6.53 4.73 -11.81
N VAL A 186 7.60 4.61 -11.00
CA VAL A 186 8.31 5.77 -10.45
C VAL A 186 9.82 5.60 -10.58
N ILE A 187 10.51 6.66 -11.00
CA ILE A 187 11.94 6.80 -10.76
C ILE A 187 12.10 7.65 -9.50
N GLY A 188 12.66 7.04 -8.46
CA GLY A 188 12.64 7.51 -7.09
C GLY A 188 13.60 8.65 -6.77
N TYR A 189 13.54 9.09 -5.51
CA TYR A 189 14.42 10.14 -5.00
C TYR A 189 15.88 9.73 -5.15
N ARG A 190 16.65 10.53 -5.92
CA ARG A 190 18.09 10.30 -6.15
C ARG A 190 18.47 8.92 -6.70
N ALA A 191 17.53 8.21 -7.33
CA ALA A 191 17.73 6.81 -7.70
C ALA A 191 18.92 6.52 -8.63
N PHE A 192 19.34 7.50 -9.44
CA PHE A 192 20.53 7.45 -10.28
C PHE A 192 21.50 8.61 -9.98
N ALA A 193 21.42 9.22 -8.80
CA ALA A 193 22.24 10.39 -8.49
C ALA A 193 23.74 10.05 -8.47
N ASN A 194 24.55 10.93 -9.05
CA ASN A 194 26.00 10.80 -9.24
C ASN A 194 26.42 9.57 -10.08
N ALA A 195 25.51 9.04 -10.90
CA ALA A 195 25.86 8.03 -11.88
C ALA A 195 26.58 8.68 -13.09
N GLU A 196 27.77 9.22 -12.84
CA GLU A 196 28.53 10.10 -13.73
C GLU A 196 28.98 9.43 -15.03
N TYR A 197 28.99 8.09 -15.10
CA TYR A 197 29.42 7.29 -16.25
C TYR A 197 28.24 6.80 -17.12
N ILE A 198 26.98 7.01 -16.70
CA ILE A 198 25.82 6.67 -17.54
C ILE A 198 25.76 7.66 -18.70
N THR A 199 25.78 7.14 -19.93
CA THR A 199 25.61 7.93 -21.16
C THR A 199 24.19 7.87 -21.71
N SER A 200 23.44 6.80 -21.40
CA SER A 200 22.07 6.58 -21.86
C SER A 200 21.26 5.74 -20.88
N ILE A 201 19.98 6.08 -20.72
CA ILE A 201 19.02 5.28 -19.96
C ILE A 201 17.72 5.05 -20.75
N GLN A 202 17.27 3.79 -20.78
CA GLN A 202 15.99 3.40 -21.34
C GLN A 202 14.93 3.37 -20.24
N ILE A 203 14.00 4.32 -20.31
CA ILE A 203 12.87 4.44 -19.37
C ILE A 203 11.64 3.76 -20.01
N PRO A 204 11.00 2.78 -19.34
CA PRO A 204 9.82 2.12 -19.86
C PRO A 204 8.59 3.04 -19.83
N SER A 205 7.64 2.80 -20.73
CA SER A 205 6.42 3.62 -20.89
C SER A 205 5.43 3.54 -19.73
N GLY A 206 5.70 2.75 -18.69
CA GLY A 206 4.90 2.68 -17.46
C GLY A 206 5.23 3.79 -16.45
N ILE A 207 6.38 4.47 -16.60
CA ILE A 207 6.82 5.48 -15.63
C ILE A 207 5.94 6.72 -15.68
N LYS A 208 5.36 7.09 -14.53
CA LYS A 208 4.46 8.23 -14.35
C LYS A 208 5.15 9.45 -13.74
N LYS A 209 6.21 9.24 -12.95
CA LYS A 209 6.88 10.28 -12.17
C LYS A 209 8.40 10.10 -12.22
N ILE A 210 9.12 11.22 -12.39
CA ILE A 210 10.56 11.32 -12.14
C ILE A 210 10.73 12.20 -10.91
N ASN A 211 11.11 11.60 -9.79
CA ASN A 211 11.17 12.29 -8.50
C ASN A 211 12.43 13.15 -8.34
N ASN A 212 12.51 13.85 -7.20
CA ASN A 212 13.56 14.81 -6.93
C ASN A 212 14.96 14.18 -7.03
N GLY A 213 15.86 14.83 -7.76
CA GLY A 213 17.25 14.40 -7.91
C GLY A 213 17.45 13.08 -8.63
N ALA A 214 16.42 12.50 -9.27
CA ALA A 214 16.47 11.17 -9.88
C ALA A 214 17.72 10.90 -10.72
N PHE A 215 18.18 11.88 -11.52
CA PHE A 215 19.38 11.85 -12.37
C PHE A 215 20.36 12.97 -12.02
N ASN A 216 20.38 13.42 -10.76
CA ASN A 216 21.29 14.47 -10.30
C ASN A 216 22.75 14.07 -10.57
N ASN A 217 23.53 14.95 -11.22
CA ASN A 217 24.92 14.73 -11.59
C ASN A 217 25.18 13.47 -12.45
N CYS A 218 24.23 13.07 -13.30
CA CYS A 218 24.53 12.13 -14.40
C CYS A 218 25.31 12.86 -15.51
N SER A 219 26.54 13.28 -15.19
CA SER A 219 27.30 14.25 -15.98
C SER A 219 27.62 13.79 -17.41
N SER A 220 27.83 12.49 -17.64
CA SER A 220 28.08 11.93 -18.99
C SER A 220 26.81 11.62 -19.82
N MET A 221 25.61 11.87 -19.29
CA MET A 221 24.36 11.54 -19.98
C MET A 221 24.15 12.49 -21.16
N THR A 222 24.21 11.98 -22.38
CA THR A 222 24.12 12.82 -23.60
C THR A 222 22.69 13.01 -24.11
N SER A 223 21.83 12.05 -23.81
CA SER A 223 20.41 12.04 -24.18
C SER A 223 19.59 11.18 -23.22
N ILE A 224 18.32 11.52 -23.09
CA ILE A 224 17.33 10.72 -22.38
C ILE A 224 15.98 10.86 -23.06
N SER A 225 15.27 9.74 -23.20
CA SER A 225 13.90 9.71 -23.71
C SER A 225 12.93 9.58 -22.53
N ILE A 226 12.17 10.64 -22.26
CA ILE A 226 11.13 10.64 -21.21
C ILE A 226 9.82 10.16 -21.85
N PRO A 227 9.17 9.10 -21.34
CA PRO A 227 7.96 8.56 -21.95
C PRO A 227 6.74 9.48 -21.74
N ASP A 228 5.77 9.39 -22.65
CA ASP A 228 4.54 10.21 -22.62
C ASP A 228 3.67 10.00 -21.37
N SER A 229 3.88 8.90 -20.64
CA SER A 229 3.21 8.62 -19.36
C SER A 229 3.66 9.52 -18.21
N VAL A 230 4.82 10.19 -18.32
CA VAL A 230 5.35 11.05 -17.26
C VAL A 230 4.52 12.32 -17.13
N THR A 231 4.09 12.61 -15.92
CA THR A 231 3.25 13.77 -15.59
C THR A 231 3.99 14.87 -14.84
N SER A 232 5.11 14.53 -14.19
CA SER A 232 5.91 15.46 -13.38
C SER A 232 7.39 15.12 -13.40
N ILE A 233 8.22 16.16 -13.44
CA ILE A 233 9.68 16.11 -13.26
C ILE A 233 10.02 16.88 -11.98
N GLY A 234 10.65 16.19 -11.02
CA GLY A 234 10.94 16.73 -9.69
C GLY A 234 12.06 17.77 -9.63
N ASN A 235 12.27 18.32 -8.44
CA ASN A 235 13.36 19.26 -8.15
C ASN A 235 14.71 18.58 -8.37
N TYR A 236 15.69 19.29 -8.94
CA TYR A 236 17.03 18.78 -9.20
C TYR A 236 17.10 17.52 -10.08
N ALA A 237 16.01 17.13 -10.76
CA ALA A 237 15.88 15.82 -11.41
C ALA A 237 17.01 15.51 -12.40
N PHE A 238 17.50 16.51 -13.13
CA PHE A 238 18.62 16.44 -14.09
C PHE A 238 19.70 17.49 -13.77
N TYR A 239 19.75 17.98 -12.53
CA TYR A 239 20.75 18.96 -12.10
C TYR A 239 22.15 18.44 -12.42
N GLY A 240 22.99 19.25 -13.07
CA GLY A 240 24.38 18.89 -13.34
C GLY A 240 24.58 17.80 -14.40
N CYS A 241 23.57 17.47 -15.21
CA CYS A 241 23.76 16.64 -16.40
C CYS A 241 24.47 17.47 -17.50
N THR A 242 25.79 17.64 -17.36
CA THR A 242 26.60 18.60 -18.14
C THR A 242 26.73 18.24 -19.62
N GLU A 243 26.65 16.96 -19.99
CA GLU A 243 26.70 16.50 -21.39
C GLU A 243 25.33 16.38 -22.06
N LEU A 244 24.23 16.63 -21.32
CA LEU A 244 22.88 16.51 -21.87
C LEU A 244 22.65 17.62 -22.90
N SER A 245 22.64 17.24 -24.18
CA SER A 245 22.65 18.20 -25.29
C SER A 245 21.24 18.61 -25.76
N SER A 246 20.27 17.73 -25.54
CA SER A 246 18.87 17.97 -25.85
C SER A 246 17.95 17.18 -24.92
N ILE A 247 16.75 17.71 -24.71
CA ILE A 247 15.70 17.05 -23.94
C ILE A 247 14.35 17.19 -24.63
N THR A 248 13.54 16.14 -24.60
CA THR A 248 12.12 16.19 -24.98
C THR A 248 11.27 16.11 -23.72
N ILE A 249 10.47 17.14 -23.47
CA ILE A 249 9.44 17.16 -22.44
C ILE A 249 8.13 16.64 -23.06
N PRO A 250 7.64 15.47 -22.61
CA PRO A 250 6.48 14.83 -23.22
C PRO A 250 5.16 15.58 -22.99
N GLN A 251 4.12 15.17 -23.71
CA GLN A 251 2.85 15.90 -23.78
C GLN A 251 2.09 16.01 -22.45
N ASN A 252 2.32 15.09 -21.51
CA ASN A 252 1.57 15.02 -20.24
C ASN A 252 2.31 15.66 -19.06
N VAL A 253 3.53 16.17 -19.25
CA VAL A 253 4.26 16.85 -18.18
C VAL A 253 3.61 18.19 -17.90
N THR A 254 3.13 18.35 -16.67
CA THR A 254 2.47 19.58 -16.19
C THR A 254 3.35 20.38 -15.23
N ILE A 255 4.32 19.73 -14.59
CA ILE A 255 5.18 20.32 -13.55
C ILE A 255 6.65 19.98 -13.82
N ILE A 256 7.51 21.00 -13.77
CA ILE A 256 8.97 20.90 -13.75
C ILE A 256 9.49 21.60 -12.50
N GLY A 257 10.18 20.85 -11.64
CA GLY A 257 10.63 21.31 -10.33
C GLY A 257 11.73 22.37 -10.34
N ASN A 258 12.05 22.85 -9.14
CA ASN A 258 13.17 23.76 -8.88
C ASN A 258 14.49 23.14 -9.36
N ASP A 259 15.30 23.93 -10.05
CA ASP A 259 16.65 23.56 -10.49
C ASP A 259 16.69 22.24 -11.30
N ALA A 260 15.57 21.84 -11.91
CA ALA A 260 15.43 20.53 -12.54
C ALA A 260 16.47 20.26 -13.62
N PHE A 261 16.89 21.28 -14.38
CA PHE A 261 17.95 21.25 -15.40
C PHE A 261 19.06 22.26 -15.10
N TYR A 262 19.24 22.61 -13.83
CA TYR A 262 20.28 23.56 -13.44
C TYR A 262 21.66 23.01 -13.79
N ALA A 263 22.55 23.87 -14.31
CA ALA A 263 23.91 23.54 -14.74
C ALA A 263 23.99 22.43 -15.83
N CYS A 264 22.93 22.20 -16.60
CA CYS A 264 23.01 21.43 -17.85
C CYS A 264 23.69 22.26 -18.95
N SER A 265 24.99 22.49 -18.83
CA SER A 265 25.75 23.46 -19.65
C SER A 265 25.72 23.18 -21.15
N SER A 266 25.63 21.91 -21.56
CA SER A 266 25.58 21.51 -22.98
C SER A 266 24.17 21.51 -23.57
N LEU A 267 23.13 21.79 -22.78
CA LEU A 267 21.74 21.73 -23.22
C LEU A 267 21.46 22.86 -24.21
N LYS A 268 21.28 22.50 -25.49
CA LYS A 268 21.08 23.44 -26.60
C LYS A 268 19.66 23.43 -27.13
N ASN A 269 18.95 22.31 -27.04
CA ASN A 269 17.61 22.17 -27.60
C ASN A 269 16.65 21.55 -26.58
N ILE A 270 15.52 22.21 -26.36
CA ILE A 270 14.44 21.73 -25.49
C ILE A 270 13.20 21.60 -26.37
N TYR A 271 12.67 20.39 -26.49
CA TYR A 271 11.46 20.11 -27.26
C TYR A 271 10.28 19.93 -26.31
N ILE A 272 9.25 20.77 -26.40
CA ILE A 272 8.06 20.68 -25.56
C ILE A 272 6.88 20.16 -26.39
N LYS A 273 6.40 18.96 -26.07
CA LYS A 273 5.31 18.31 -26.82
C LYS A 273 3.91 18.73 -26.37
N THR A 274 3.76 19.33 -25.19
CA THR A 274 2.47 19.87 -24.73
C THR A 274 2.09 21.16 -25.46
N SER A 275 0.80 21.41 -25.62
CA SER A 275 0.27 22.67 -26.17
C SER A 275 0.11 23.78 -25.13
N VAL A 276 0.30 23.45 -23.85
CA VAL A 276 0.25 24.41 -22.73
C VAL A 276 1.54 24.29 -21.95
N ALA A 277 2.23 25.42 -21.74
CA ALA A 277 3.50 25.44 -21.03
C ALA A 277 3.38 24.80 -19.63
N PRO A 278 4.29 23.87 -19.27
CA PRO A 278 4.33 23.32 -17.92
C PRO A 278 4.59 24.42 -16.88
N SER A 279 4.01 24.25 -15.69
CA SER A 279 4.40 25.04 -14.52
C SER A 279 5.86 24.74 -14.19
N ILE A 280 6.67 25.77 -14.07
CA ILE A 280 8.11 25.64 -13.87
C ILE A 280 8.64 26.70 -12.90
N SER A 281 9.67 26.34 -12.15
CA SER A 281 10.37 27.25 -11.26
C SER A 281 11.34 28.18 -11.98
N VAL A 282 11.57 29.37 -11.42
CA VAL A 282 12.42 30.43 -12.00
C VAL A 282 13.85 29.99 -12.34
N ASN A 283 14.42 29.04 -11.59
CA ASN A 283 15.81 28.60 -11.76
C ASN A 283 15.94 27.25 -12.49
N ALA A 284 14.84 26.69 -13.00
CA ALA A 284 14.85 25.33 -13.55
C ALA A 284 15.86 25.12 -14.70
N PHE A 285 16.24 26.18 -15.42
CA PHE A 285 17.23 26.17 -16.51
C PHE A 285 18.42 27.11 -16.25
N ASP A 286 18.68 27.50 -14.99
CA ASP A 286 19.85 28.31 -14.69
C ASP A 286 21.16 27.54 -14.92
N GLY A 287 22.20 28.23 -15.39
CA GLY A 287 23.45 27.58 -15.80
C GLY A 287 23.38 26.80 -17.12
N VAL A 288 22.21 26.76 -17.77
CA VAL A 288 22.08 26.34 -19.17
C VAL A 288 22.62 27.45 -20.08
N SER A 289 23.41 27.09 -21.08
CA SER A 289 23.84 28.04 -22.11
C SER A 289 22.65 28.49 -22.97
N LYS A 290 22.81 29.51 -23.82
CA LYS A 290 21.70 29.95 -24.68
C LYS A 290 21.14 28.77 -25.48
N CYS A 291 19.86 28.46 -25.32
CA CYS A 291 19.20 27.29 -25.89
C CYS A 291 18.00 27.67 -26.76
N THR A 292 17.57 26.73 -27.60
CA THR A 292 16.38 26.84 -28.44
C THR A 292 15.25 26.02 -27.82
N LEU A 293 14.09 26.66 -27.63
CA LEU A 293 12.86 26.05 -27.18
C LEU A 293 11.96 25.79 -28.38
N HIS A 294 11.78 24.52 -28.72
CA HIS A 294 10.91 24.06 -29.79
C HIS A 294 9.54 23.74 -29.22
N ILE A 295 8.50 24.42 -29.71
CA ILE A 295 7.11 24.26 -29.25
C ILE A 295 6.19 23.95 -30.42
N LYS A 296 5.03 23.35 -30.14
CA LYS A 296 3.97 23.18 -31.15
C LYS A 296 3.46 24.53 -31.62
N SER A 297 3.09 24.62 -32.89
CA SER A 297 2.38 25.79 -33.42
C SER A 297 1.09 26.05 -32.64
N GLY A 298 0.89 27.30 -32.18
CA GLY A 298 -0.25 27.70 -31.36
C GLY A 298 -0.18 27.33 -29.87
N ALA A 299 0.96 26.80 -29.39
CA ALA A 299 1.12 26.52 -27.97
C ALA A 299 1.11 27.80 -27.11
N THR A 300 0.56 27.69 -25.90
CA THR A 300 0.29 28.84 -25.00
C THR A 300 1.10 28.75 -23.71
N GLY A 301 1.25 29.87 -22.99
CA GLY A 301 1.93 29.90 -21.68
C GLY A 301 3.46 30.08 -21.72
N PHE A 302 4.07 30.15 -22.92
CA PHE A 302 5.52 30.37 -23.08
C PHE A 302 5.93 31.85 -23.08
N THR A 303 5.02 32.74 -22.70
CA THR A 303 5.24 34.20 -22.68
C THR A 303 5.62 34.74 -21.30
N ILE A 304 5.70 33.87 -20.29
CA ILE A 304 6.07 34.20 -18.91
C ILE A 304 7.44 33.63 -18.56
N LEU A 305 8.14 34.26 -17.63
CA LEU A 305 9.38 33.71 -17.10
C LEU A 305 9.12 32.36 -16.40
N PRO A 306 10.07 31.42 -16.47
CA PRO A 306 11.37 31.50 -17.14
C PRO A 306 11.31 31.23 -18.65
N TRP A 307 10.19 30.73 -19.21
CA TRP A 307 10.07 30.38 -20.64
C TRP A 307 10.39 31.55 -21.58
N SER A 308 10.08 32.77 -21.15
CA SER A 308 10.26 33.98 -21.94
C SER A 308 11.60 34.71 -21.71
N ASP A 309 12.59 34.11 -21.03
CA ASP A 309 13.90 34.74 -20.84
C ASP A 309 14.69 34.78 -22.15
N THR A 310 14.50 35.84 -22.95
CA THR A 310 15.13 35.99 -24.27
C THR A 310 16.66 36.11 -24.23
N SER A 311 17.24 36.36 -23.06
CA SER A 311 18.70 36.34 -22.90
C SER A 311 19.27 34.93 -22.95
N LYS A 312 18.46 33.93 -22.58
CA LYS A 312 18.83 32.50 -22.50
C LYS A 312 18.07 31.61 -23.48
N ILE A 313 16.87 31.98 -23.90
CA ILE A 313 15.96 31.14 -24.68
C ILE A 313 15.60 31.80 -26.01
N THR A 314 15.71 31.03 -27.10
CA THR A 314 15.13 31.36 -28.40
C THR A 314 13.96 30.42 -28.68
N ILE A 315 12.75 30.95 -28.83
CA ILE A 315 11.55 30.12 -29.07
C ILE A 315 11.31 29.96 -30.58
N VAL A 316 11.06 28.72 -31.01
CA VAL A 316 10.66 28.38 -32.38
C VAL A 316 9.42 27.46 -32.35
N SER A 317 8.51 27.68 -33.29
CA SER A 317 7.25 26.93 -33.40
C SER A 317 7.30 25.93 -34.55
N ASP A 318 8.11 24.89 -34.42
CA ASP A 318 8.45 23.92 -35.48
C ASP A 318 8.11 22.46 -35.14
N LEU A 319 7.38 22.22 -34.04
CA LEU A 319 6.87 20.90 -33.63
C LEU A 319 5.46 20.58 -34.10
#